data_AF-A0A8X6N959-F1
#
_entry.id   AF-A0A8X6N959-F1
#
_cell.length_a   1.000
_cell.length_b   1.000
_cell.length_c   1.000
_cell.angle_alpha   90.00
_cell.angle_beta   90.00
_cell.angle_gamma   90.00
#
_symmetry.space_group_name_H-M   'P 1'
#
loop_
_entity.id
_entity.type
_entity.pdbx_description
1 polymer ?
#
loop_
_entity_poly.entity_id
_entity_poly.type
_entity_poly.pdbx_seq_one_letter_code
_entity_poly.pdbx_strand_id
1 'polypeptide(L)'
;MISKYYGNPDKYLDFMNQYENAIHNNPSLSDIDEFNYLTLLLGGIATNAVSGFSLTEKNYATAITLLKQRFENQDMLIHAHLNNLLNISPIKNISDTHGLRNLSDKCETLIRSLDF
;
A
#
# COMPACT_ATOMS: atom_id res chain seq x y z
N MET A 1 -1.48 -12.70 13.01
CA MET A 1 -1.46 -13.68 11.91
C MET A 1 -1.80 -12.92 10.64
N ILE A 2 -0.95 -12.98 9.62
CA ILE A 2 -1.17 -12.25 8.36
C ILE A 2 -2.39 -12.85 7.67
N SER A 3 -3.32 -12.02 7.21
CA SER A 3 -4.52 -12.47 6.50
C SER A 3 -4.22 -12.71 5.03
N LYS A 4 -4.88 -13.71 4.43
CA LYS A 4 -4.77 -13.95 2.98
C LYS A 4 -5.27 -12.75 2.18
N TYR A 5 -4.54 -12.41 1.13
CA TYR A 5 -4.85 -11.33 0.21
C TYR A 5 -5.48 -11.86 -1.08
N TYR A 6 -6.68 -11.37 -1.40
CA TYR A 6 -7.47 -11.84 -2.54
C TYR A 6 -7.54 -10.85 -3.71
N GLY A 7 -6.72 -9.81 -3.72
CA GLY A 7 -6.67 -8.82 -4.80
C GLY A 7 -7.59 -7.60 -4.62
N ASN A 8 -8.06 -7.32 -3.40
CA ASN A 8 -8.77 -6.07 -3.12
C ASN A 8 -7.74 -4.91 -3.02
N PRO A 9 -7.78 -3.91 -3.92
CA PRO A 9 -6.80 -2.81 -3.89
C PRO A 9 -6.78 -2.03 -2.57
N ASP A 10 -7.94 -1.86 -1.90
CA ASP A 10 -8.05 -1.14 -0.62
C ASP A 10 -7.29 -1.81 0.52
N LYS A 11 -7.08 -3.13 0.40
CA LYS A 11 -6.38 -3.94 1.41
C LYS A 11 -4.93 -4.22 1.04
N TYR A 12 -4.47 -3.73 -0.13
CA TYR A 12 -3.15 -4.06 -0.65
C TYR A 12 -2.03 -3.53 0.25
N LEU A 13 -2.10 -2.24 0.61
CA LEU A 13 -1.10 -1.60 1.47
C LEU A 13 -1.02 -2.28 2.85
N ASP A 14 -2.17 -2.52 3.50
CA ASP A 14 -2.20 -3.21 4.79
C ASP A 14 -1.62 -4.61 4.72
N PHE A 15 -1.89 -5.33 3.63
CA PHE A 15 -1.32 -6.66 3.39
C PHE A 15 0.19 -6.60 3.21
N MET A 16 0.68 -5.73 2.32
CA MET A 16 2.12 -5.62 2.04
C MET A 16 2.90 -5.16 3.28
N ASN A 17 2.38 -4.20 4.05
CA ASN A 17 3.00 -3.78 5.30
C ASN A 17 3.11 -4.94 6.31
N GLN A 18 2.08 -5.78 6.43
CA GLN A 18 2.13 -6.96 7.30
C GLN A 18 3.10 -8.01 6.78
N TYR A 19 3.11 -8.24 5.47
CA TYR A 19 4.01 -9.18 4.81
C TYR A 19 5.47 -8.75 4.95
N GLU A 20 5.79 -7.48 4.70
CA GLU A 20 7.15 -6.97 4.78
C GLU A 20 7.71 -7.06 6.20
N ASN A 21 6.95 -6.63 7.19
CA ASN A 21 7.39 -6.66 8.59
C ASN A 21 7.58 -8.06 9.16
N ALA A 22 6.80 -9.04 8.69
CA ALA A 22 6.83 -10.39 9.24
C ALA A 22 7.69 -11.37 8.42
N ILE A 23 7.86 -11.12 7.12
CA ILE A 23 8.46 -12.08 6.18
C ILE A 23 9.59 -11.42 5.39
N HIS A 24 9.33 -10.37 4.60
CA HIS A 24 10.32 -9.80 3.66
C HIS A 24 11.55 -9.19 4.34
N ASN A 25 11.39 -8.61 5.53
CA ASN A 25 12.48 -7.99 6.27
C ASN A 25 13.14 -8.97 7.27
N ASN A 26 12.81 -10.26 7.20
CA ASN A 26 13.35 -11.26 8.10
C ASN A 26 14.65 -11.85 7.51
N PRO A 27 15.83 -11.52 8.06
CA PRO A 27 17.12 -11.98 7.51
C PRO A 27 17.35 -13.49 7.67
N SER A 28 16.47 -14.19 8.37
CA SER A 28 16.53 -15.65 8.55
C SER A 28 15.82 -16.42 7.43
N LEU A 29 15.11 -15.74 6.53
CA LEU A 29 14.42 -16.34 5.40
C LEU A 29 15.21 -16.08 4.11
N SER A 30 15.22 -17.07 3.22
CA SER A 30 15.70 -16.86 1.86
C SER A 30 14.58 -16.28 0.99
N ASP A 31 14.91 -15.62 -0.12
CA ASP A 31 13.94 -15.16 -1.12
C ASP A 31 12.99 -16.28 -1.59
N ILE A 32 13.46 -17.52 -1.63
CA ILE A 32 12.63 -18.68 -1.99
C ILE A 32 11.63 -19.01 -0.88
N ASP A 33 12.05 -18.94 0.39
CA ASP A 33 11.15 -19.13 1.54
C ASP A 33 10.10 -18.02 1.59
N GLU A 34 10.53 -16.78 1.39
CA GLU A 34 9.63 -15.64 1.29
C GLU A 34 8.62 -15.84 0.16
N PHE A 35 9.07 -16.26 -1.03
CA PHE A 35 8.17 -16.49 -2.15
C PHE A 35 7.15 -17.61 -1.85
N ASN A 36 7.58 -18.68 -1.17
CA ASN A 36 6.67 -19.72 -0.69
C ASN A 36 5.60 -19.12 0.24
N TYR A 37 5.99 -18.32 1.23
CA TYR A 37 5.03 -17.66 2.10
C TYR A 37 4.09 -16.71 1.35
N LEU A 38 4.61 -15.94 0.41
CA LEU A 38 3.81 -15.06 -0.44
C LEU A 38 2.72 -15.87 -1.12
N THR A 39 3.06 -16.95 -1.83
CA THR A 39 2.06 -17.77 -2.54
C THR A 39 1.00 -18.36 -1.60
N LEU A 40 1.38 -18.76 -0.37
CA LEU A 40 0.46 -19.25 0.65
C LEU A 40 -0.48 -18.17 1.18
N LEU A 41 -0.05 -16.92 1.19
CA LEU A 41 -0.82 -15.77 1.65
C LEU A 41 -1.66 -15.12 0.53
N LEU A 42 -1.47 -15.52 -0.72
CA LEU A 42 -2.31 -15.06 -1.81
C LEU A 42 -3.52 -15.96 -2.03
N GLY A 43 -4.63 -15.37 -2.46
CA GLY A 43 -5.84 -16.05 -2.90
C GLY A 43 -6.46 -15.40 -4.14
N GLY A 44 -7.40 -16.11 -4.78
CA GLY A 44 -8.23 -15.57 -5.85
C GLY A 44 -7.43 -14.95 -7.00
N ILE A 45 -7.79 -13.71 -7.37
CA ILE A 45 -7.14 -13.01 -8.49
C ILE A 45 -5.68 -12.64 -8.21
N ALA A 46 -5.29 -12.53 -6.93
CA ALA A 46 -3.90 -12.24 -6.56
C ALA A 46 -3.00 -13.47 -6.74
N THR A 47 -3.48 -14.67 -6.42
CA THR A 47 -2.78 -15.92 -6.75
C THR A 47 -2.64 -16.09 -8.26
N ASN A 48 -3.71 -15.80 -9.02
CA ASN A 48 -3.66 -15.91 -10.48
C ASN A 48 -2.64 -14.94 -11.09
N ALA A 49 -2.43 -13.77 -10.48
CA ALA A 49 -1.43 -12.80 -10.95
C ALA A 49 -0.01 -13.36 -10.92
N VAL A 50 0.32 -14.17 -9.91
CA VAL A 50 1.65 -14.78 -9.75
C VAL A 50 1.70 -16.25 -10.19
N SER A 51 0.59 -16.78 -10.70
CA SER A 51 0.53 -18.15 -11.20
C SER A 51 1.45 -18.32 -12.42
N GLY A 52 2.18 -19.44 -12.47
CA GLY A 52 3.12 -19.74 -13.56
C GLY A 52 4.57 -19.30 -13.32
N PHE A 53 4.85 -18.54 -12.26
CA PHE A 53 6.22 -18.32 -11.81
C PHE A 53 6.76 -19.56 -11.09
N SER A 54 7.95 -20.02 -11.49
CA SER A 54 8.70 -21.01 -10.70
C SER A 54 9.25 -20.36 -9.43
N LEU A 55 9.34 -21.12 -8.34
CA LEU A 55 9.93 -20.67 -7.07
C LEU A 55 11.44 -20.42 -7.20
N THR A 56 11.81 -19.22 -7.62
CA THR A 56 13.20 -18.77 -7.75
C THR A 56 13.30 -17.33 -7.25
N GLU A 57 14.49 -16.93 -6.79
CA GLU A 57 14.76 -15.58 -6.27
C GLU A 57 14.42 -14.49 -7.30
N LYS A 58 14.82 -14.70 -8.57
CA LYS A 58 14.50 -13.80 -9.68
C LYS A 58 12.99 -13.63 -9.87
N ASN A 59 12.24 -14.73 -9.77
CA ASN A 59 10.80 -14.70 -9.96
C ASN A 59 10.07 -14.10 -8.75
N TYR A 60 10.63 -14.21 -7.56
CA TYR A 60 10.09 -13.56 -6.36
C TYR A 60 10.06 -12.03 -6.53
N ALA A 61 11.20 -11.43 -6.88
CA ALA A 61 11.28 -9.99 -7.13
C ALA A 61 10.30 -9.54 -8.24
N THR A 62 10.15 -10.37 -9.27
CA THR A 62 9.19 -10.13 -10.36
C THR A 62 7.74 -10.21 -9.87
N ALA A 63 7.41 -11.19 -9.02
CA ALA A 63 6.08 -11.38 -8.46
C ALA A 63 5.67 -10.21 -7.55
N ILE A 64 6.56 -9.75 -6.67
CA ILE A 64 6.33 -8.57 -5.81
C ILE A 64 6.04 -7.32 -6.66
N THR A 65 6.86 -7.09 -7.69
CA THR A 65 6.69 -5.96 -8.62
C THR A 65 5.33 -6.01 -9.33
N LEU A 66 4.94 -7.20 -9.79
CA LEU A 66 3.66 -7.40 -10.49
C LEU A 66 2.46 -7.19 -9.57
N LEU A 67 2.53 -7.66 -8.32
CA LEU A 67 1.48 -7.42 -7.32
C LEU A 67 1.32 -5.93 -7.05
N LYS A 68 2.44 -5.21 -6.90
CA LYS A 68 2.44 -3.74 -6.75
C LYS A 68 1.76 -3.07 -7.93
N GLN A 69 2.24 -3.31 -9.15
CA GLN A 69 1.66 -2.71 -10.35
C GLN A 69 0.16 -3.00 -10.54
N ARG A 70 -0.31 -4.17 -10.13
CA ARG A 70 -1.69 -4.61 -10.39
C ARG A 70 -2.69 -4.20 -9.32
N PHE A 71 -2.24 -4.11 -8.07
CA PHE A 71 -3.13 -3.97 -6.91
C PHE A 71 -2.84 -2.76 -6.04
N GLU A 72 -1.68 -2.11 -6.20
CA GLU A 72 -1.42 -0.82 -5.59
C GLU A 72 -2.25 0.25 -6.30
N ASN A 73 -3.26 0.76 -5.62
CA ASN A 73 -4.12 1.80 -6.16
C ASN A 73 -3.56 3.19 -5.84
N GLN A 74 -2.41 3.53 -6.43
CA GLN A 74 -1.79 4.85 -6.21
C GLN A 74 -2.73 5.99 -6.61
N ASP A 75 -3.47 5.83 -7.71
CA ASP A 75 -4.42 6.84 -8.18
C ASP A 75 -5.57 7.05 -7.19
N MET A 76 -6.16 5.99 -6.63
CA MET A 76 -7.21 6.15 -5.62
C MET A 76 -6.69 6.75 -4.31
N LEU A 77 -5.48 6.41 -3.90
CA LEU A 77 -4.86 7.02 -2.72
C LEU A 77 -4.70 8.53 -2.95
N ILE A 78 -4.12 8.93 -4.09
CA ILE A 78 -3.96 10.33 -4.51
C ILE A 78 -5.33 11.01 -4.62
N HIS A 79 -6.33 10.38 -5.25
CA HIS A 79 -7.67 10.95 -5.38
C HIS A 79 -8.40 11.07 -4.03
N ALA A 80 -8.24 10.12 -3.11
CA ALA A 80 -8.80 10.21 -1.77
C ALA A 80 -8.15 11.35 -0.97
N HIS A 81 -6.84 11.52 -1.10
CA HIS A 81 -6.09 12.63 -0.52
C HIS A 81 -6.51 13.98 -1.12
N LEU A 82 -6.64 14.08 -2.45
CA LEU A 82 -7.11 15.28 -3.14
C LEU A 82 -8.56 15.62 -2.76
N ASN A 83 -9.45 14.64 -2.70
CA ASN A 83 -10.84 14.86 -2.27
C ASN A 83 -10.90 15.35 -0.82
N ASN A 84 -10.06 14.82 0.07
CA ASN A 84 -9.96 15.32 1.45
C ASN A 84 -9.46 16.77 1.52
N LEU A 85 -8.55 17.17 0.63
CA LEU A 85 -8.07 18.55 0.51
C LEU A 85 -9.17 19.49 -0.02
N LEU A 86 -9.84 19.09 -1.10
CA LEU A 86 -10.89 19.88 -1.74
C LEU A 86 -12.15 20.02 -0.88
N ASN A 87 -12.39 19.06 0.03
CA ASN A 87 -13.48 19.11 1.01
C ASN A 87 -13.13 19.87 2.30
N ILE A 88 -11.96 20.51 2.40
CA ILE A 88 -11.67 21.38 3.53
C ILE A 88 -12.60 22.60 3.44
N SER A 89 -13.41 22.81 4.49
CA SER A 89 -14.32 23.95 4.59
C SER A 89 -13.59 25.26 4.26
N PRO A 90 -14.14 26.09 3.35
CA PRO A 90 -13.52 27.36 2.98
C PRO A 90 -13.30 28.23 4.21
N ILE A 91 -12.09 28.78 4.36
CA ILE A 91 -11.79 29.76 5.40
C ILE A 91 -12.50 31.06 5.03
N LYS A 92 -13.57 31.38 5.75
CA LYS A 92 -14.44 32.52 5.43
C LYS A 92 -13.88 33.87 5.91
N ASN A 93 -12.89 33.85 6.79
CA ASN A 93 -12.29 35.06 7.37
C ASN A 93 -10.81 34.81 7.70
N ILE A 94 -9.94 35.74 7.32
CA ILE A 94 -8.50 35.65 7.56
C ILE A 94 -8.12 35.73 9.05
N SER A 95 -9.03 36.25 9.89
CA SER A 95 -8.91 36.26 11.35
C SER A 95 -9.20 34.90 12.00
N ASP A 96 -9.69 33.91 11.24
CA ASP A 96 -9.89 32.54 11.71
C ASP A 96 -8.56 31.78 11.70
N THR A 97 -7.73 32.11 12.69
CA THR A 97 -6.41 31.51 12.89
C THR A 97 -6.48 30.00 13.16
N HIS A 98 -7.60 29.51 13.70
CA HIS A 98 -7.84 28.08 13.90
C HIS A 98 -8.13 27.35 12.58
N GLY A 99 -8.97 27.93 11.71
CA GLY A 99 -9.21 27.41 10.36
C GLY A 99 -7.94 27.36 9.51
N LEU A 100 -7.10 28.41 9.59
CA LEU A 100 -5.80 28.47 8.91
C LEU A 100 -4.84 27.40 9.42
N ARG A 101 -4.75 27.22 10.74
CA ARG A 101 -3.88 26.20 11.34
C ARG A 101 -4.33 24.79 10.94
N ASN A 102 -5.63 24.51 11.01
CA ASN A 102 -6.19 23.21 10.62
C ASN A 102 -5.96 22.91 9.12
N LEU A 103 -6.03 23.92 8.24
CA LEU A 103 -5.66 23.77 6.83
C LEU A 103 -4.17 23.44 6.68
N SER A 104 -3.30 24.18 7.37
CA SER A 104 -1.85 23.94 7.35
C SER A 104 -1.50 22.53 7.82
N ASP A 105 -2.06 22.10 8.96
CA ASP A 105 -1.84 20.78 9.54
C ASP A 105 -2.30 19.67 8.57
N LYS A 106 -3.47 19.84 7.93
CA LYS A 106 -3.97 18.90 6.93
C LYS A 106 -3.08 18.83 5.69
N CYS A 107 -2.62 19.96 5.16
CA CYS A 107 -1.69 19.99 4.03
C CYS A 107 -0.37 19.28 4.36
N GLU A 108 0.19 19.50 5.55
CA GLU A 108 1.42 18.81 5.96
C GLU A 108 1.22 17.29 6.12
N THR A 109 0.10 16.85 6.71
CA THR A 109 -0.22 15.42 6.81
C THR A 109 -0.36 14.79 5.43
N LEU A 110 -0.95 15.51 4.47
CA LEU A 110 -1.09 15.04 3.09
C LEU A 110 0.27 14.91 2.38
N ILE A 111 1.16 15.89 2.53
CA ILE A 111 2.52 15.82 1.97
C ILE A 111 3.26 14.61 2.56
N ARG A 112 3.22 14.42 3.89
CA ARG A 112 3.86 13.26 4.54
C ARG A 112 3.30 11.92 4.07
N SER A 113 2.01 11.85 3.73
CA SER A 113 1.40 10.63 3.21
C SER A 113 1.69 10.35 1.73
N LEU A 114 2.26 11.31 0.99
CA LEU A 114 2.63 11.17 -0.42
C LEU A 114 4.11 10.77 -0.62
N ASP A 115 4.98 10.95 0.37
CA ASP A 115 6.42 10.61 0.32
C ASP A 115 6.73 9.10 0.54
N PHE A 116 5.94 8.20 -0.06
CA PHE A 116 6.20 6.75 -0.07
C PHE A 116 6.88 6.27 -1.36
#